data_AF-A0A926GU45-F1
#
_entry.id   AF-A0A926GU45-F1
#
_cell.length_a   1.000
_cell.length_b   1.000
_cell.length_c   1.000
_cell.angle_alpha   90.00
_cell.angle_beta   90.00
_cell.angle_gamma   90.00
#
_symmetry.space_group_name_H-M   'P 1'
#
loop_
_entity.id
_entity.type
_entity.pdbx_description
1 polymer ?
#
loop_
_entity_poly.entity_id
_entity_poly.type
_entity_poly.pdbx_seq_one_letter_code
_entity_poly.pdbx_strand_id
1 'polypeptide(L)'
;QCLYGCSWDIWDANGEDVTVNPVTLRAYGNLPRCPNCSQLARPNVLLFNDWRWQHTRSEAQERRLEGWLGDVLEKGGKIAVIEIGAGRAIPTVRLLSERVADAAAATLVRINPRDCVAPMRGVCASIPLGSLDALTRIAALL
;
A
#
# COMPACT_ATOMS: atom_id res chain seq x y z
N GLN A 1 1.50 14.00 -10.22
CA GLN A 1 2.75 14.77 -9.97
C GLN A 1 3.38 15.14 -11.30
N CYS A 2 4.25 16.15 -11.34
CA CYS A 2 5.01 16.49 -12.55
C CYS A 2 6.03 15.39 -12.89
N LEU A 3 6.20 15.04 -14.17
CA LEU A 3 7.23 14.10 -14.61
C LEU A 3 8.65 14.62 -14.36
N TYR A 4 8.83 15.94 -14.51
CA TYR A 4 10.12 16.60 -14.37
C TYR A 4 10.37 17.18 -12.98
N GLY A 5 9.39 17.11 -12.07
CA GLY A 5 9.54 17.64 -10.71
C GLY A 5 9.67 19.16 -10.65
N CYS A 6 8.98 19.90 -11.52
CA CYS A 6 9.04 21.38 -11.52
C CYS A 6 8.52 22.03 -10.22
N SER A 7 7.67 21.31 -9.48
CA SER A 7 7.22 21.65 -8.14
C SER A 7 7.02 20.37 -7.33
N TRP A 8 6.84 20.53 -6.02
CA TRP A 8 6.56 19.46 -5.07
C TRP A 8 5.08 19.08 -5.00
N ASP A 9 4.25 19.64 -5.88
CA ASP A 9 2.80 19.46 -5.82
C ASP A 9 2.39 18.05 -6.24
N ILE A 10 1.44 17.52 -5.48
CA ILE A 10 0.66 16.34 -5.81
C ILE A 10 -0.79 16.80 -5.87
N TRP A 11 -1.48 16.46 -6.95
CA TRP A 11 -2.87 16.84 -7.19
C TRP A 11 -3.70 15.60 -7.56
N ASP A 12 -5.01 15.74 -7.40
CA ASP A 12 -5.98 14.73 -7.77
C ASP A 12 -6.01 14.56 -9.29
N ALA A 13 -6.12 13.30 -9.74
CA ALA A 13 -6.24 12.94 -11.15
C ALA A 13 -7.70 12.65 -11.53
N ASN A 14 -8.67 12.96 -10.66
CA ASN A 14 -10.08 12.85 -10.98
C ASN A 14 -10.43 13.60 -12.28
N GLY A 15 -11.07 12.88 -13.21
CA GLY A 15 -11.41 13.40 -14.54
C GLY A 15 -10.32 13.23 -15.60
N GLU A 16 -9.11 12.79 -15.24
CA GLU A 16 -8.09 12.39 -16.20
C GLU A 16 -8.47 11.02 -16.80
N ASP A 17 -8.71 10.98 -18.12
CA ASP A 17 -8.97 9.74 -18.85
C ASP A 17 -7.77 9.39 -19.74
N VAL A 18 -6.98 8.41 -19.30
CA VAL A 18 -5.77 7.97 -20.02
C VAL A 18 -6.10 6.78 -20.90
N THR A 19 -6.16 7.01 -22.21
CA THR A 19 -6.35 5.92 -23.16
C THR A 19 -5.07 5.09 -23.29
N VAL A 20 -5.20 3.78 -23.07
CA VAL A 20 -4.09 2.81 -23.15
C VAL A 20 -4.39 1.76 -24.20
N ASN A 21 -3.43 1.52 -25.10
CA ASN A 21 -3.51 0.40 -26.03
C ASN A 21 -3.26 -0.92 -25.26
N PRO A 22 -4.22 -1.87 -25.22
CA PRO A 22 -4.12 -3.05 -24.36
C PRO A 22 -3.07 -4.07 -24.84
N VAL A 23 -2.65 -4.00 -26.11
CA VAL A 23 -1.65 -4.91 -26.68
C VAL A 23 -0.23 -4.43 -26.39
N THR A 24 0.01 -3.13 -26.57
CA THR A 24 1.35 -2.54 -26.39
C THR A 24 1.58 -1.96 -25.00
N LEU A 25 0.52 -1.83 -24.19
CA LEU A 25 0.50 -1.17 -22.89
C LEU A 25 1.01 0.28 -22.93
N ARG A 26 0.89 0.94 -24.09
CA ARG A 26 1.27 2.34 -24.26
C ARG A 26 0.07 3.26 -24.13
N ALA A 27 0.23 4.31 -23.32
CA ALA A 27 -0.70 5.42 -23.27
C ALA A 27 -0.52 6.33 -24.51
N TYR A 28 -1.61 6.85 -25.05
CA TYR A 28 -1.60 7.73 -26.22
C TYR A 28 -2.71 8.79 -26.13
N GLY A 29 -2.69 9.77 -27.04
CA GLY A 29 -3.67 10.85 -27.09
C GLY A 29 -3.35 11.98 -26.12
N ASN A 30 -4.38 12.53 -25.47
CA ASN A 30 -4.24 13.67 -24.56
C ASN A 30 -3.81 13.19 -23.17
N LEU A 31 -2.49 13.07 -22.97
CA LEU A 31 -1.94 12.63 -21.68
C LEU A 31 -1.99 13.74 -20.62
N PRO A 32 -2.12 13.38 -19.32
CA PRO A 32 -2.22 14.35 -18.23
C PRO A 32 -1.05 15.33 -18.20
N ARG A 33 -1.34 16.61 -17.92
CA ARG A 33 -0.33 17.68 -17.89
C ARG A 33 -0.18 18.27 -16.51
N CYS A 34 1.02 18.76 -16.22
CA CYS A 34 1.31 19.48 -14.99
C CYS A 34 0.59 20.84 -15.03
N PRO A 35 -0.21 21.19 -14.00
CA PRO A 35 -0.92 22.47 -13.97
C PRO A 35 0.03 23.68 -13.88
N ASN A 36 1.27 23.47 -13.42
CA ASN A 36 2.22 24.56 -13.20
C ASN A 36 3.11 24.85 -14.42
N CYS A 37 3.50 23.83 -15.18
CA CYS A 37 4.46 23.98 -16.29
C CYS A 37 3.99 23.36 -17.62
N SER A 38 2.77 22.80 -17.66
CA SER A 38 2.16 22.15 -18.84
C SER A 38 2.92 20.94 -19.43
N GLN A 39 4.05 20.55 -18.84
CA GLN A 39 4.78 19.33 -19.17
C GLN A 39 3.99 18.09 -18.75
N LEU A 40 4.40 16.92 -19.24
CA LEU A 40 3.75 15.65 -18.93
C LEU A 40 3.68 15.41 -17.42
N ALA A 41 2.53 14.95 -16.93
CA ALA A 41 2.34 14.49 -15.58
C ALA A 41 2.44 12.96 -15.51
N ARG A 42 2.72 12.46 -14.31
CA ARG A 42 2.79 11.02 -14.02
C ARG A 42 2.07 10.70 -12.72
N PRO A 43 1.64 9.43 -12.54
CA PRO A 43 1.15 8.96 -11.25
C PRO A 43 2.20 9.18 -10.16
N ASN A 44 1.73 9.55 -8.97
CA ASN A 44 2.56 9.66 -7.78
C ASN A 44 2.67 8.27 -7.10
N VAL A 45 3.40 7.38 -7.77
CA VAL A 45 3.70 6.03 -7.29
C VAL A 45 5.21 5.85 -7.27
N LEU A 46 5.73 5.28 -6.18
CA LEU A 46 7.15 5.00 -6.03
C LEU A 46 7.55 3.87 -6.98
N LEU A 47 8.50 4.15 -7.88
CA LEU A 47 9.13 3.17 -8.75
C LEU A 47 10.60 2.99 -8.36
N PHE A 48 11.22 1.89 -8.79
CA PHE A 48 12.65 1.66 -8.55
C PHE A 48 13.50 2.76 -9.17
N ASN A 49 14.49 3.22 -8.41
CA ASN A 49 15.42 4.30 -8.81
C ASN A 49 14.72 5.62 -9.19
N ASP A 50 13.53 5.87 -8.64
CA ASP A 50 12.77 7.07 -8.93
C ASP A 50 13.08 8.22 -7.96
N TRP A 51 14.18 8.91 -8.24
CA TRP A 51 14.62 10.10 -7.48
C TRP A 51 13.69 11.31 -7.60
N ARG A 52 12.68 11.25 -8.49
CA ARG A 52 11.70 12.32 -8.71
C ARG A 52 10.35 12.02 -8.08
N TRP A 53 10.21 10.92 -7.35
CA TRP A 53 8.98 10.62 -6.65
C TRP A 53 8.72 11.64 -5.53
N GLN A 54 7.57 12.30 -5.58
CA GLN A 54 7.16 13.24 -4.54
C GLN A 54 6.61 12.48 -3.33
N HIS A 55 7.42 12.37 -2.29
CA HIS A 55 7.15 11.50 -1.13
C HIS A 55 6.32 12.18 -0.02
N THR A 56 6.21 13.51 -0.02
CA THR A 56 5.64 14.30 1.09
C THR A 56 4.29 13.80 1.59
N ARG A 57 3.36 13.46 0.68
CA ARG A 57 2.04 12.93 1.04
C ARG A 57 2.14 11.56 1.72
N SER A 58 2.98 10.68 1.19
CA SER A 58 3.18 9.31 1.69
C SER A 58 3.87 9.32 3.05
N GLU A 59 4.89 10.15 3.23
CA GLU A 59 5.55 10.30 4.54
C GLU A 59 4.59 10.87 5.59
N ALA A 60 3.73 11.82 5.22
CA ALA A 60 2.72 12.33 6.15
C ALA A 60 1.71 11.25 6.55
N GLN A 61 1.38 10.32 5.66
CA GLN A 61 0.54 9.16 5.99
C GLN A 61 1.27 8.19 6.91
N GLU A 62 2.55 7.91 6.64
CA GLU A 62 3.39 7.05 7.48
C GLU A 62 3.53 7.60 8.90
N ARG A 63 3.86 8.89 9.06
CA ARG A 63 3.94 9.54 10.39
C ARG A 63 2.62 9.44 11.17
N ARG A 64 1.47 9.55 10.49
CA ARG A 64 0.16 9.39 11.14
C ARG A 64 -0.09 7.96 11.60
N LEU A 65 0.27 6.97 10.78
CA LEU A 65 0.18 5.57 11.14
C LEU A 65 1.06 5.25 12.36
N GLU A 66 2.31 5.71 12.34
CA GLU A 66 3.27 5.49 13.44
C GLU A 66 2.80 6.14 14.73
N GLY A 67 2.32 7.40 14.68
CA GLY A 67 1.77 8.08 15.85
C GLY A 67 0.54 7.37 16.42
N TRP A 68 -0.39 6.95 15.56
CA TRP A 68 -1.57 6.20 15.99
C TRP A 68 -1.20 4.85 16.63
N LEU A 69 -0.26 4.11 16.04
CA LEU A 69 0.22 2.85 16.61
C LEU A 69 0.87 3.08 17.98
N GLY A 70 1.70 4.11 18.13
CA GLY A 70 2.29 4.50 19.41
C GLY A 70 1.22 4.77 20.47
N ASP A 71 0.24 5.62 20.15
CA ASP A 71 -0.86 5.96 21.06
C ASP A 71 -1.67 4.74 21.51
N VAL A 72 -1.94 3.79 20.61
CA VAL A 72 -2.68 2.55 20.92
C VAL A 72 -1.86 1.68 21.88
N LEU A 73 -0.56 1.53 21.64
CA LEU A 73 0.32 0.71 22.46
C LEU A 73 0.53 1.30 23.85
N GLU A 74 0.76 2.62 23.95
CA GLU A 74 0.90 3.32 25.23
C GLU A 74 -0.34 3.18 26.11
N LYS A 75 -1.53 3.15 25.51
CA LYS A 75 -2.81 2.95 26.21
C LYS A 75 -3.14 1.48 26.51
N GLY A 76 -2.24 0.55 26.19
CA GLY A 76 -2.45 -0.89 26.39
C GLY A 76 -3.51 -1.49 25.46
N GLY A 77 -3.75 -0.88 24.30
CA GLY A 77 -4.69 -1.36 23.30
C GLY A 77 -4.24 -2.69 22.68
N LYS A 78 -5.21 -3.55 22.34
CA LYS A 78 -4.94 -4.81 21.65
C LYS A 78 -5.03 -4.62 20.15
N ILE A 79 -3.99 -5.05 19.44
CA ILE A 79 -3.90 -4.97 17.98
C ILE A 79 -4.05 -6.38 17.39
N ALA A 80 -4.74 -6.47 16.25
CA ALA A 80 -4.68 -7.61 15.35
C ALA A 80 -4.24 -7.10 13.97
N VAL A 81 -3.28 -7.80 13.34
CA VAL A 81 -2.75 -7.45 12.02
C VAL A 81 -3.35 -8.38 11.00
N ILE A 82 -4.07 -7.84 10.00
CA ILE A 82 -4.65 -8.62 8.90
C ILE A 82 -3.90 -8.26 7.62
N GLU A 83 -3.00 -9.16 7.19
CA GLU A 83 -2.21 -9.04 5.98
C GLU A 83 -2.95 -9.71 4.82
N ILE A 84 -3.27 -8.96 3.75
CA ILE A 84 -4.09 -9.45 2.64
C ILE A 84 -3.33 -9.30 1.32
N GLY A 85 -3.15 -10.41 0.60
CA GLY A 85 -2.56 -10.42 -0.75
C GLY A 85 -1.07 -10.04 -0.82
N ALA A 86 -0.37 -9.96 0.31
CA ALA A 86 1.04 -9.60 0.34
C ALA A 86 1.94 -10.81 -0.03
N GLY A 87 2.60 -10.72 -1.17
CA GLY A 87 3.55 -11.72 -1.66
C GLY A 87 4.99 -11.46 -1.23
N ARG A 88 5.91 -12.35 -1.63
CA ARG A 88 7.34 -12.29 -1.26
C ARG A 88 8.24 -11.47 -2.20
N ALA A 89 7.80 -11.19 -3.42
CA ALA A 89 8.65 -10.54 -4.42
C ALA A 89 9.06 -9.12 -4.00
N ILE A 90 8.11 -8.34 -3.49
CA ILE A 90 8.33 -7.01 -2.89
C ILE A 90 7.66 -7.03 -1.50
N PRO A 91 8.40 -7.39 -0.44
CA PRO A 91 7.82 -7.77 0.84
C PRO A 91 7.50 -6.60 1.76
N THR A 92 7.38 -5.36 1.25
CA THR A 92 7.22 -4.15 2.08
C THR A 92 6.03 -4.24 3.05
N VAL A 93 4.87 -4.74 2.56
CA VAL A 93 3.68 -4.94 3.39
C VAL A 93 3.89 -6.06 4.42
N ARG A 94 4.64 -7.12 4.07
CA ARG A 94 4.95 -8.23 4.98
C ARG A 94 5.85 -7.77 6.12
N LEU A 95 6.91 -7.05 5.80
CA LEU A 95 7.85 -6.51 6.78
C LEU A 95 7.15 -5.53 7.73
N LEU A 96 6.26 -4.68 7.22
CA LEU A 96 5.43 -3.82 8.06
C LEU A 96 4.53 -4.64 9.00
N SER A 97 3.85 -5.66 8.46
CA SER A 97 2.94 -6.52 9.22
C SER A 97 3.65 -7.26 10.34
N GLU A 98 4.83 -7.84 10.05
CA GLU A 98 5.69 -8.51 11.03
C GLU A 98 6.19 -7.52 12.10
N ARG A 99 6.70 -6.35 11.69
CA ARG A 99 7.15 -5.31 12.63
C ARG A 99 6.06 -4.88 13.61
N VAL A 100 4.84 -4.66 13.11
CA VAL A 100 3.70 -4.28 13.96
C VAL A 100 3.27 -5.44 14.85
N ALA A 101 3.21 -6.66 14.31
CA ALA A 101 2.86 -7.84 15.08
C ALA A 101 3.82 -8.08 16.25
N ASP A 102 5.13 -7.96 16.00
CA ASP A 102 6.18 -8.12 17.00
C ASP A 102 6.12 -7.01 18.07
N ALA A 103 6.03 -5.74 17.64
CA ALA A 103 6.00 -4.60 18.57
C ALA A 103 4.77 -4.61 19.49
N ALA A 104 3.63 -5.08 18.98
CA ALA A 104 2.36 -5.10 19.70
C ALA A 104 2.04 -6.43 20.40
N ALA A 105 2.91 -7.45 20.28
CA ALA A 105 2.57 -8.84 20.58
C ALA A 105 1.20 -9.26 19.99
N ALA A 106 0.91 -8.77 18.79
CA ALA A 106 -0.38 -8.90 18.13
C ALA A 106 -0.52 -10.23 17.38
N THR A 107 -1.77 -10.64 17.17
CA THR A 107 -2.07 -11.77 16.27
C THR A 107 -1.93 -11.32 14.82
N LEU A 108 -1.12 -12.04 14.04
CA LEU A 108 -0.96 -11.82 12.60
C LEU A 108 -1.81 -12.83 11.80
N VAL A 109 -2.77 -12.34 11.02
CA VAL A 109 -3.58 -13.15 10.11
C VAL A 109 -3.12 -12.89 8.68
N ARG A 110 -2.67 -13.94 7.97
CA ARG A 110 -2.24 -13.85 6.58
C ARG A 110 -3.27 -14.47 5.65
N ILE A 111 -3.82 -13.65 4.74
CA ILE A 111 -4.78 -14.06 3.72
C ILE A 111 -4.08 -13.99 2.36
N ASN A 112 -3.71 -15.15 1.82
CA ASN A 112 -3.07 -15.25 0.52
C ASN A 112 -3.18 -16.69 -0.02
N PRO A 113 -3.57 -16.92 -1.29
CA PRO A 113 -3.71 -18.29 -1.82
C PRO A 113 -2.38 -19.03 -2.00
N ARG A 114 -1.24 -18.33 -2.04
CA ARG A 114 0.08 -18.93 -2.33
C ARG A 114 1.09 -18.67 -1.23
N ASP A 115 1.32 -17.40 -0.91
CA ASP A 115 2.28 -16.97 0.10
C ASP A 115 1.57 -16.77 1.44
N CYS A 116 0.96 -17.82 2.02
CA CYS A 116 0.24 -17.72 3.31
C CYS A 116 1.08 -18.12 4.54
N VAL A 117 2.27 -18.68 4.34
CA VAL A 117 3.07 -19.23 5.43
C VAL A 117 3.37 -18.14 6.47
N ALA A 118 2.99 -18.42 7.71
CA ALA A 118 3.21 -17.61 8.90
C ALA A 118 4.70 -17.57 9.30
N PRO A 119 5.19 -16.50 9.96
CA PRO A 119 6.48 -16.56 10.64
C PRO A 119 6.42 -17.60 11.78
N MET A 120 7.54 -18.23 12.12
CA MET A 120 7.59 -19.22 13.22
C MET A 120 7.48 -18.60 14.63
N ARG A 121 7.34 -17.27 14.74
CA ARG A 121 7.30 -16.53 16.01
C ARG A 121 5.97 -15.80 16.16
N GLY A 122 5.46 -15.72 17.39
CA GLY A 122 4.19 -15.07 17.72
C GLY A 122 2.95 -15.92 17.41
N VAL A 123 1.77 -15.33 17.63
CA VAL A 123 0.48 -15.96 17.28
C VAL A 123 0.16 -15.59 15.84
N CYS A 124 0.14 -16.57 14.95
CA CYS A 124 -0.13 -16.34 13.53
C CYS A 124 -1.16 -17.35 12.97
N ALA A 125 -2.07 -16.85 12.13
CA ALA A 125 -3.05 -17.65 11.41
C ALA A 125 -2.85 -17.48 9.90
N SER A 126 -2.86 -18.60 9.17
CA SER A 126 -2.73 -18.63 7.72
C SER A 126 -4.05 -19.03 7.08
N ILE A 127 -4.57 -18.20 6.17
CA ILE A 127 -5.78 -18.44 5.39
C ILE A 127 -5.40 -18.54 3.91
N PRO A 128 -5.29 -19.77 3.35
CA PRO A 128 -4.84 -20.02 1.98
C PRO A 128 -5.98 -19.82 0.96
N LEU A 129 -6.67 -18.68 1.03
CA LEU A 129 -7.80 -18.33 0.16
C LEU A 129 -7.53 -17.02 -0.58
N GLY A 130 -8.32 -16.76 -1.63
CA GLY A 130 -8.41 -15.42 -2.21
C GLY A 130 -9.03 -14.44 -1.22
N SER A 131 -8.63 -13.17 -1.30
CA SER A 131 -9.02 -12.12 -0.33
C SER A 131 -10.53 -11.99 -0.16
N LEU A 132 -11.29 -12.01 -1.27
CA LEU A 132 -12.75 -11.92 -1.22
C LEU A 132 -13.38 -13.10 -0.48
N ASP A 133 -13.03 -14.33 -0.87
CA ASP A 133 -13.59 -15.54 -0.24
C ASP A 133 -13.27 -15.59 1.27
N ALA A 134 -12.04 -15.27 1.64
CA ALA A 134 -11.64 -15.20 3.05
C ALA A 134 -12.45 -14.17 3.84
N LEU A 135 -12.57 -12.93 3.34
CA LEU A 135 -13.30 -11.86 4.02
C LEU A 135 -14.80 -12.16 4.11
N THR A 136 -15.40 -12.75 3.08
CA THR A 136 -16.81 -13.17 3.11
C THR A 136 -17.05 -14.24 4.18
N ARG A 137 -16.15 -15.23 4.32
CA ARG A 137 -16.27 -16.25 5.37
C ARG A 137 -16.07 -15.69 6.77
N ILE A 138 -15.12 -14.77 6.95
CA ILE A 138 -14.92 -14.08 8.23
C ILE A 138 -16.17 -13.26 8.60
N ALA A 139 -16.71 -12.51 7.65
CA ALA A 139 -17.91 -11.70 7.87
C ALA A 139 -19.14 -12.55 8.24
N ALA A 140 -19.27 -13.75 7.67
CA ALA A 140 -20.36 -14.67 8.00
C ALA A 140 -20.28 -15.28 9.42
N LEU A 141 -19.17 -15.08 10.14
CA LEU A 141 -18.96 -15.54 11.52
C LEU A 141 -19.17 -14.43 12.56
N LEU A 142 -19.40 -13.18 12.13
CA LEU A 142 -19.64 -12.00 12.98
C LEU A 142 -21.13 -11.69 13.08
#